data_AF-A0ABD5D2L2-F1
#
_entry.id   AF-A0ABD5D2L2-F1
#
_cell.length_a   1.000
_cell.length_b   1.000
_cell.length_c   1.000
_cell.angle_alpha   90.00
_cell.angle_beta   90.00
_cell.angle_gamma   90.00
#
_symmetry.space_group_name_H-M   'P 1'
#
loop_
_entity.id
_entity.type
_entity.pdbx_description
1 polymer ?
#
loop_
_entity_poly.entity_id
_entity_poly.type
_entity_poly.pdbx_seq_one_letter_code
_entity_poly.pdbx_strand_id
1 'polypeptide(L)' 'TIEITTPFLTLGQFLKEAGLIDSGGAAKWYLGENSVTVNGAAEERRGRKLYPDDQVSVAGQTYVIVSA' A
#
# COMPACT_ATOMS: atom_id res chain seq x y z
N THR A 1 -7.45 5.56 6.72
CA THR A 1 -6.06 5.78 7.18
C THR A 1 -5.50 4.47 7.65
N ILE A 2 -4.19 4.24 7.54
CA ILE A 2 -3.50 3.05 8.05
C ILE A 2 -2.46 3.52 9.06
N GLU A 3 -2.57 3.03 10.29
CA GLU A 3 -1.65 3.33 11.38
C GLU A 3 -0.46 2.38 11.37
N ILE A 4 0.75 2.93 11.47
CA ILE A 4 1.99 2.15 11.57
C ILE A 4 2.74 2.52 12.84
N THR A 5 3.27 1.52 13.54
CA THR A 5 4.17 1.69 14.69
C THR A 5 5.64 1.55 14.29
N THR A 6 5.90 1.09 13.06
CA THR A 6 7.22 0.95 12.47
C THR A 6 7.62 2.22 11.71
N PRO A 7 8.92 2.46 11.45
CA PRO A 7 9.36 3.63 10.68
C PRO A 7 8.81 3.69 9.25
N PHE A 8 8.39 2.54 8.70
CA PHE A 8 7.75 2.42 7.40
C PHE A 8 6.96 1.11 7.33
N LEU A 9 6.06 1.03 6.35
CA LEU A 9 5.37 -0.18 5.91
C LEU A 9 5.71 -0.44 4.43
N THR A 10 5.66 -1.68 3.95
CA THR A 10 5.80 -1.94 2.51
C THR A 10 4.45 -1.93 1.81
N LEU A 11 4.41 -1.62 0.52
CA LEU A 11 3.17 -1.62 -0.27
C LEU A 11 2.46 -2.98 -0.20
N GLY A 12 3.21 -4.09 -0.26
CA GLY A 12 2.65 -5.43 -0.10
C GLY A 12 2.04 -5.68 1.28
N GLN A 13 2.64 -5.16 2.35
CA GLN A 13 2.05 -5.23 3.68
C GLN A 13 0.82 -4.33 3.79
N PHE A 14 0.88 -3.11 3.26
CA PHE A 14 -0.27 -2.21 3.17
C PHE A 14 -1.46 -2.88 2.50
N LEU A 15 -1.27 -3.53 1.35
CA LEU A 15 -2.35 -4.22 0.65
C LEU A 15 -2.99 -5.31 1.52
N LYS A 16 -2.20 -5.98 2.34
CA LYS A 16 -2.69 -7.00 3.27
C LYS A 16 -3.45 -6.37 4.44
N GLU A 17 -2.89 -5.34 5.08
CA GLU A 17 -3.53 -4.62 6.19
C GLU A 17 -4.82 -3.91 5.76
N ALA A 18 -4.87 -3.43 4.51
CA ALA A 18 -6.05 -2.85 3.90
C ALA A 18 -7.11 -3.91 3.49
N GLY A 19 -6.83 -5.20 3.68
CA GLY A 19 -7.75 -6.29 3.33
C GLY A 19 -7.94 -6.52 1.83
N LEU A 20 -7.03 -6.00 1.00
CA LEU A 20 -7.09 -6.12 -0.47
C LEU A 20 -6.50 -7.43 -0.98
N ILE A 21 -5.64 -8.07 -0.17
CA ILE A 21 -5.04 -9.36 -0.46
C ILE A 21 -4.98 -10.25 0.79
N ASP A 22 -5.07 -11.56 0.60
CA ASP A 22 -5.01 -12.53 1.70
C ASP A 22 -3.58 -12.89 2.12
N SER A 23 -2.58 -12.69 1.26
CA SER A 23 -1.19 -13.05 1.53
C SER A 23 -0.19 -12.13 0.84
N GLY A 24 1.02 -12.00 1.40
CA GLY A 24 2.10 -11.21 0.78
C GLY A 24 2.56 -11.74 -0.59
N GLY A 25 2.26 -13.01 -0.92
CA GLY A 25 2.49 -13.58 -2.25
C GLY A 25 1.54 -13.03 -3.30
N ALA A 26 0.28 -12.74 -2.93
CA ALA A 26 -0.74 -12.20 -3.82
C ALA A 26 -0.47 -10.74 -4.24
N ALA A 27 0.36 -10.00 -3.50
CA ALA A 27 0.69 -8.61 -3.79
C ALA A 27 1.24 -8.40 -5.22
N LYS A 28 2.03 -9.35 -5.74
CA LYS A 28 2.58 -9.25 -7.09
C LYS A 28 1.48 -9.26 -8.16
N TRP A 29 0.53 -10.17 -8.02
CA TRP A 29 -0.59 -10.31 -8.97
C TRP A 29 -1.54 -9.12 -8.84
N TYR A 30 -1.87 -8.75 -7.61
CA TYR A 30 -2.74 -7.62 -7.32
C TYR A 30 -2.22 -6.31 -7.96
N LEU A 31 -0.92 -6.02 -7.83
CA LEU A 31 -0.30 -4.83 -8.41
C LEU A 31 -0.18 -4.88 -9.94
N GLY A 32 -0.23 -6.07 -10.55
CA GLY A 32 -0.25 -6.22 -12.00
C GLY A 32 -1.66 -6.10 -12.59
N GLU A 33 -2.70 -6.37 -11.80
CA GLU A 33 -4.10 -6.34 -12.24
C GLU A 33 -4.82 -5.04 -11.84
N ASN A 34 -4.35 -4.37 -10.78
CA ASN A 34 -4.97 -3.17 -10.24
C ASN A 34 -4.03 -1.97 -10.36
N SER A 35 -4.59 -0.83 -10.75
CA SER A 35 -3.85 0.43 -10.73
C SER A 35 -3.70 0.92 -9.29
N VAL A 36 -2.44 0.96 -8.83
CA VAL A 36 -2.07 1.50 -7.53
C VAL A 36 -1.16 2.70 -7.73
N THR A 37 -1.46 3.79 -7.04
CA THR A 37 -0.62 4.99 -7.03
C THR A 37 -0.19 5.32 -5.61
N VAL A 38 1.04 5.78 -5.47
CA VAL A 38 1.60 6.32 -4.23
C VAL A 38 2.00 7.75 -4.50
N ASN A 39 1.40 8.70 -3.78
CA ASN A 39 1.59 10.14 -3.95
C ASN A 39 1.35 10.60 -5.41
N GLY A 40 0.36 9.99 -6.08
CA GLY A 40 0.01 10.28 -7.47
C GLY A 40 0.90 9.61 -8.54
N ALA A 41 1.95 8.88 -8.15
CA ALA A 41 2.79 8.11 -9.07
C ALA A 41 2.37 6.63 -9.08
N ALA A 42 2.23 6.03 -10.27
CA ALA A 42 1.94 4.61 -10.39
C ALA A 42 3.08 3.78 -9.77
N GLU A 43 2.71 2.80 -8.95
CA GLU A 43 3.66 1.94 -8.26
C GLU A 43 3.20 0.48 -8.31
N GLU A 44 4.09 -0.37 -8.81
CA GLU A 44 3.85 -1.80 -9.03
C GLU A 44 4.80 -2.67 -8.18
N ARG A 45 5.75 -2.05 -7.46
CA ARG A 45 6.72 -2.74 -6.63
C ARG A 45 6.12 -2.99 -5.26
N ARG A 46 5.80 -4.25 -4.96
CA ARG A 46 5.37 -4.69 -3.61
C ARG A 46 6.33 -4.28 -2.48
N GLY A 47 7.63 -4.09 -2.80
CA GLY A 47 8.67 -3.69 -1.87
C GLY A 47 8.82 -2.17 -1.68
N ARG A 48 7.98 -1.36 -2.33
CA ARG A 48 7.96 0.10 -2.11
C ARG A 48 7.71 0.36 -0.62
N LYS A 49 8.55 1.18 0.00
CA LYS A 49 8.36 1.65 1.37
C LYS A 49 7.38 2.83 1.37
N LEU A 50 6.47 2.79 2.32
CA LEU A 50 5.46 3.78 2.63
C LEU A 50 5.78 4.33 4.02
N TYR A 51 5.88 5.64 4.10
CA TYR A 51 6.20 6.39 5.31
C TYR A 51 4.95 7.12 5.81
N PRO A 52 4.93 7.59 7.07
CA PRO A 52 3.88 8.50 7.51
C PRO A 52 3.72 9.67 6.52
N ASP A 53 2.48 10.10 6.33
CA ASP A 53 2.03 11.10 5.35
C ASP A 53 2.04 10.65 3.87
N ASP A 54 2.54 9.44 3.55
CA ASP A 54 2.36 8.88 2.21
C ASP A 54 0.88 8.59 1.95
N GLN A 55 0.44 8.91 0.73
CA GLN A 55 -0.91 8.69 0.24
C GLN A 55 -0.92 7.55 -0.79
N VAL A 56 -1.69 6.50 -0.53
CA VAL A 56 -1.84 5.36 -1.43
C VAL A 56 -3.25 5.34 -1.99
N SER A 57 -3.41 5.37 -3.31
CA SER A 57 -4.71 5.20 -3.97
C SER A 57 -4.77 3.87 -4.71
N VAL A 58 -5.82 3.11 -4.43
CA VAL A 58 -6.05 1.75 -4.96
C VAL A 58 -7.55 1.47 -4.99
N ALA A 59 -8.04 0.82 -6.06
CA ALA A 59 -9.45 0.45 -6.20
C ALA A 59 -10.44 1.63 -5.99
N GLY A 60 -10.05 2.85 -6.38
CA GLY A 60 -10.86 4.06 -6.19
C GLY A 60 -10.93 4.58 -4.75
N GLN A 61 -10.18 3.97 -3.82
CA GLN A 61 -10.06 4.41 -2.43
C GLN A 61 -8.67 5.00 -2.19
N THR A 62 -8.61 6.01 -1.33
CA THR A 62 -7.36 6.67 -0.95
C THR A 62 -7.10 6.49 0.54
N TYR A 63 -5.91 5.98 0.84
CA TYR A 63 -5.42 5.72 2.17
C TYR A 63 -4.25 6.66 2.46
N VAL A 64 -4.19 7.15 3.68
CA VAL A 64 -3.05 7.92 4.18
C VAL A 64 -2.41 7.10 5.29
N ILE A 65 -1.08 6.96 5.21
CA ILE A 65 -0.28 6.32 6.24
C ILE A 65 -0.07 7.32 7.37
N VAL A 66 -0.35 6.91 8.59
CA VAL A 66 -0.16 7.75 9.78
C VAL A 66 0.70 6.99 10.78
N SER A 67 1.58 7.69 11.48
CA SER A 67 2.25 7.10 12.64
C SER A 67 1.26 7.07 13.79
N ALA A 68 1.13 5.91 14.43
CA ALA A 68 0.50 5.82 15.76
C ALA A 68 1.42 6.43 16.83
#